data_AF-A0A1F6PKH0-F1
#
_entry.id   AF-A0A1F6PKH0-F1
#
_cell.length_a   1.000
_cell.length_b   1.000
_cell.length_c   1.000
_cell.angle_alpha   90.00
_cell.angle_beta   90.00
_cell.angle_gamma   90.00
#
_symmetry.space_group_name_H-M   'P 1'
#
loop_
_entity.id
_entity.type
_entity.pdbx_description
1 polymer ?
#
loop_
_entity_poly.entity_id
_entity_poly.type
_entity_poly.pdbx_seq_one_letter_code
_entity_poly.pdbx_strand_id
1 'polypeptide(L)'
;MIIKIIFLNLIFASLLNPQMLIQDSYYPSGNKDADKIYPADRPSKKYPHLNLDITAYDSEFNKIEPGIYSVEYSPEFNILLISDGQNIIKSPVFQVIKLSQKTHIPSVNVSFIKDDKVFIIYKKDNVEVQSFLYLPKAVLDGN
;
A
#
# COMPACT_ATOMS: atom_id res chain seq x y z
N MET A 1 -41.96 31.02 46.61
CA MET A 1 -42.80 30.71 45.44
C MET A 1 -41.88 30.60 44.23
N ILE A 2 -41.58 29.39 43.77
CA ILE A 2 -42.26 28.62 42.70
C ILE A 2 -41.35 28.65 41.45
N ILE A 3 -40.60 27.54 41.31
CA ILE A 3 -40.08 26.92 40.07
C ILE A 3 -39.04 27.76 39.31
N LYS A 4 -37.70 27.61 39.38
CA LYS A 4 -36.79 26.45 39.45
C LYS A 4 -37.19 25.24 38.61
N ILE A 5 -36.45 25.07 37.51
CA ILE A 5 -36.10 23.79 36.86
C ILE A 5 -37.17 23.23 35.92
N ILE A 6 -37.27 23.79 34.71
CA ILE A 6 -37.81 23.08 33.54
C ILE A 6 -37.05 23.53 32.28
N PHE A 7 -35.76 23.21 32.16
CA PHE A 7 -35.06 23.17 30.85
C PHE A 7 -33.74 22.37 30.94
N LEU A 8 -33.72 21.36 31.83
CA LEU A 8 -32.60 20.44 31.99
C LEU A 8 -33.13 19.01 32.10
N ASN A 9 -33.88 18.56 31.08
CA ASN A 9 -34.41 17.20 30.99
C ASN A 9 -34.57 16.76 29.54
N LEU A 10 -33.50 16.88 28.74
CA LEU A 10 -33.41 16.17 27.45
C LEU A 10 -32.01 15.59 27.19
N ILE A 11 -31.18 15.47 28.23
CA ILE A 11 -29.82 14.91 28.15
C ILE A 11 -29.73 13.52 28.82
N PHE A 12 -30.83 13.02 29.41
CA PHE A 12 -30.84 11.78 30.20
C PHE A 12 -31.74 10.65 29.63
N ALA A 13 -32.11 10.70 28.34
CA ALA A 13 -32.95 9.66 27.71
C ALA A 13 -32.17 8.71 26.77
N SER A 14 -30.84 8.76 26.73
CA SER A 14 -30.01 7.90 25.87
C SER A 14 -29.37 6.69 26.58
N LEU A 15 -29.80 6.39 27.81
CA LEU A 15 -29.43 5.17 28.53
C LEU A 15 -30.69 4.39 28.89
N LEU A 16 -30.67 3.07 28.62
CA LEU A 16 -31.72 2.03 28.71
C LEU A 16 -32.36 1.74 27.33
N ASN A 17 -32.25 0.59 26.68
CA ASN A 17 -31.57 -0.68 26.96
C ASN A 17 -31.62 -1.51 25.64
N PRO A 18 -30.96 -2.68 25.57
CA PRO A 18 -30.41 -3.29 24.36
C PRO A 18 -31.20 -4.54 23.95
N GLN A 19 -30.68 -5.26 22.96
CA GLN A 19 -31.10 -6.60 22.52
C GLN A 19 -32.41 -6.55 21.71
N MET A 20 -32.59 -7.23 20.60
CA MET A 20 -31.84 -8.22 19.85
C MET A 20 -32.75 -8.57 18.65
N LEU A 21 -32.30 -9.48 17.78
CA LEU A 21 -33.06 -10.21 16.76
C LEU A 21 -33.09 -9.49 15.40
N ILE A 22 -32.07 -9.67 14.57
CA ILE A 22 -31.86 -10.83 13.67
C ILE A 22 -32.89 -10.85 12.54
N GLN A 23 -32.33 -10.76 11.32
CA GLN A 23 -32.89 -11.14 10.03
C GLN A 23 -34.22 -10.51 9.62
N ASP A 24 -34.10 -9.55 8.70
CA ASP A 24 -34.70 -9.82 7.40
C ASP A 24 -33.72 -9.48 6.28
N SER A 25 -33.36 -10.53 5.57
CA SER A 25 -32.54 -10.57 4.38
C SER A 25 -33.24 -9.78 3.27
N TYR A 26 -32.75 -8.59 2.96
CA TYR A 26 -33.06 -7.94 1.70
C TYR A 26 -31.75 -7.47 1.08
N TYR A 27 -31.34 -8.15 0.01
CA TYR A 27 -30.45 -7.58 -0.99
C TYR A 27 -31.30 -6.64 -1.86
N PRO A 28 -30.99 -5.34 -1.94
CA PRO A 28 -31.31 -4.56 -3.13
C PRO A 28 -30.02 -4.29 -3.91
N SER A 29 -30.05 -4.81 -5.12
CA SER A 29 -29.23 -4.50 -6.28
C SER A 29 -28.68 -3.06 -6.35
N GLY A 30 -27.42 -2.96 -6.79
CA GLY A 30 -27.02 -1.92 -7.74
C GLY A 30 -26.29 -0.71 -7.16
N ASN A 31 -24.96 -0.74 -7.31
CA ASN A 31 -24.18 0.39 -7.81
C ASN A 31 -24.23 1.73 -7.04
N LYS A 32 -24.21 1.72 -5.70
CA LYS A 32 -23.93 2.93 -4.89
C LYS A 32 -23.01 2.76 -3.68
N ASP A 33 -22.51 1.56 -3.40
CA ASP A 33 -21.66 1.31 -2.23
C ASP A 33 -20.18 1.01 -2.56
N ALA A 34 -19.78 1.10 -3.83
CA ALA A 34 -18.37 0.93 -4.23
C ALA A 34 -17.45 2.08 -3.73
N ASP A 35 -18.01 3.19 -3.24
CA ASP A 35 -17.24 4.35 -2.78
C ASP A 35 -17.01 4.42 -1.26
N LYS A 36 -17.48 3.43 -0.49
CA LYS A 36 -17.14 3.33 0.94
C LYS A 36 -15.93 2.43 1.14
N ILE A 37 -14.80 2.83 0.58
CA ILE A 37 -13.50 2.30 1.03
C ILE A 37 -13.32 2.80 2.46
N TYR A 38 -13.53 1.93 3.45
CA TYR A 38 -13.30 2.28 4.84
C TYR A 38 -11.85 2.78 5.00
N PRO A 39 -11.56 3.78 5.83
CA PRO A 39 -10.18 4.21 6.08
C PRO A 39 -9.27 3.06 6.56
N ALA A 40 -9.87 2.01 7.15
CA ALA A 40 -9.22 0.77 7.56
C ALA A 40 -8.93 -0.21 6.39
N ASP A 41 -9.67 -0.12 5.28
CA ASP A 41 -9.44 -0.91 4.06
C ASP A 41 -8.41 -0.26 3.14
N ARG A 42 -7.97 0.96 3.47
CA ARG A 42 -6.86 1.60 2.78
C ARG A 42 -5.58 0.93 3.26
N PRO A 43 -4.76 0.31 2.38
CA PRO A 43 -3.45 -0.16 2.78
C PRO A 43 -2.71 0.95 3.51
N SER A 44 -2.06 0.61 4.62
CA SER A 44 -1.46 1.60 5.52
C SER A 44 -0.57 2.56 4.72
N LYS A 45 -0.86 3.86 4.78
CA LYS A 45 -0.18 4.91 3.98
C LYS A 45 1.34 5.03 4.19
N LYS A 46 1.95 4.19 5.02
CA LYS A 46 3.34 4.30 5.45
C LYS A 46 4.32 3.73 4.41
N TYR A 47 3.91 2.69 3.68
CA TYR A 47 4.72 1.99 2.70
C TYR A 47 3.92 1.76 1.41
N PRO A 48 4.41 2.22 0.25
CA PRO A 48 3.74 1.94 -1.02
C PRO A 48 3.89 0.46 -1.39
N HIS A 49 2.88 -0.05 -2.10
CA HIS A 49 2.85 -1.45 -2.53
C HIS A 49 3.24 -1.60 -4.00
N LEU A 50 4.19 -2.48 -4.28
CA LEU A 50 4.60 -2.88 -5.61
C LEU A 50 3.81 -4.12 -6.00
N ASN A 51 3.04 -4.04 -7.08
CA ASN A 51 2.44 -5.20 -7.71
C ASN A 51 3.40 -5.75 -8.77
N LEU A 52 3.82 -7.00 -8.61
CA LEU A 52 4.63 -7.74 -9.59
C LEU A 52 3.74 -8.80 -10.23
N ASP A 53 3.41 -8.62 -11.51
CA ASP A 53 2.57 -9.56 -12.26
C ASP A 53 3.37 -10.73 -12.88
N ILE A 54 4.70 -10.67 -12.79
CA ILE A 54 5.63 -11.63 -13.42
C ILE A 54 6.70 -12.08 -12.43
N THR A 55 7.22 -13.28 -12.65
CA THR A 55 8.40 -13.77 -11.92
C THR A 55 9.59 -12.88 -12.25
N ALA A 56 10.28 -12.42 -11.21
CA ALA A 56 11.49 -11.62 -11.31
C ALA A 56 12.61 -12.28 -10.49
N TYR A 57 13.80 -11.70 -10.56
CA TYR A 57 14.98 -12.15 -9.83
C TYR A 57 15.69 -10.97 -9.21
N ASP A 58 16.25 -11.17 -8.02
CA ASP A 58 17.10 -10.16 -7.37
C ASP A 58 18.52 -10.14 -7.99
N SER A 59 19.40 -9.30 -7.45
CA SER A 59 20.79 -9.20 -7.91
C SER A 59 21.65 -10.43 -7.63
N GLU A 60 21.19 -11.33 -6.75
CA GLU A 60 21.83 -12.59 -6.41
C GLU A 60 21.20 -13.77 -7.17
N PHE A 61 20.28 -13.48 -8.12
CA PHE A 61 19.53 -14.45 -8.91
C PHE A 61 18.59 -15.34 -8.08
N ASN A 62 18.16 -14.88 -6.91
CA ASN A 62 17.09 -15.52 -6.17
C ASN A 62 15.74 -15.19 -6.83
N LYS A 63 14.89 -16.21 -6.91
CA LYS A 63 13.56 -16.10 -7.53
C LYS A 63 12.63 -15.25 -6.67
N ILE A 64 11.90 -14.35 -7.31
CA ILE A 64 10.84 -13.53 -6.73
C ILE A 64 9.54 -13.89 -7.44
N GLU A 65 8.56 -14.40 -6.70
CA GLU A 65 7.28 -14.78 -7.28
C GLU A 65 6.40 -13.56 -7.59
N PRO A 66 5.44 -13.67 -8.52
CA PRO A 66 4.41 -12.65 -8.68
C PRO A 66 3.65 -12.41 -7.37
N GLY A 67 3.30 -11.16 -7.07
CA GLY A 67 2.61 -10.81 -5.83
C GLY A 67 2.64 -9.33 -5.50
N ILE A 68 2.10 -9.00 -4.32
CA ILE A 68 2.06 -7.64 -3.77
C ILE A 68 3.10 -7.51 -2.68
N TYR A 69 4.01 -6.55 -2.84
CA TYR A 69 5.14 -6.34 -1.96
C TYR A 69 5.10 -4.95 -1.34
N SER A 70 5.49 -4.82 -0.08
CA SER A 70 5.76 -3.53 0.56
C SER A 70 7.16 -3.05 0.19
N VAL A 71 7.30 -1.76 -0.13
CA VAL A 71 8.58 -1.20 -0.59
C VAL A 71 9.06 -0.05 0.29
N GLU A 72 10.34 -0.09 0.65
CA GLU A 72 11.02 0.96 1.42
C GLU A 72 12.40 1.26 0.85
N TYR A 73 12.73 2.54 0.69
CA TYR A 73 14.08 2.96 0.34
C TYR A 73 14.93 3.12 1.59
N SER A 74 16.12 2.50 1.61
CA SER A 74 17.13 2.67 2.67
C SER A 74 18.27 3.55 2.15
N PRO A 75 18.34 4.83 2.57
CA PRO A 75 19.37 5.76 2.13
C PRO A 75 20.78 5.39 2.61
N GLU A 76 20.89 4.73 3.77
CA GLU A 76 22.18 4.34 4.38
C GLU A 76 22.94 3.35 3.48
N PHE A 77 22.24 2.39 2.92
CA PHE A 77 22.82 1.34 2.07
C PHE A 77 22.59 1.58 0.58
N ASN A 78 21.86 2.64 0.21
CA ASN A 78 21.42 2.93 -1.15
C ASN A 78 20.75 1.71 -1.83
N ILE A 79 19.80 1.09 -1.13
CA ILE A 79 19.05 -0.07 -1.60
C ILE A 79 17.54 0.16 -1.49
N LEU A 80 16.79 -0.46 -2.37
CA LEU A 80 15.34 -0.55 -2.31
C LEU A 80 14.96 -1.92 -1.73
N LEU A 81 14.35 -1.90 -0.55
CA LEU A 81 13.87 -3.08 0.16
C LEU A 81 12.47 -3.41 -0.32
N ILE A 82 12.28 -4.64 -0.81
CA ILE A 82 11.01 -5.16 -1.29
C ILE A 82 10.66 -6.36 -0.42
N SER A 83 9.50 -6.33 0.26
CA SER A 83 9.14 -7.36 1.25
C SER A 83 7.71 -7.85 1.09
N ASP A 84 7.52 -9.16 1.19
CA ASP A 84 6.22 -9.84 1.30
C ASP A 84 5.76 -9.99 2.77
N GLY A 85 6.54 -9.47 3.73
CA GLY A 85 6.34 -9.59 5.17
C GLY A 85 7.13 -10.74 5.84
N GLN A 86 7.66 -11.70 5.08
CA GLN A 86 8.49 -12.80 5.58
C GLN A 86 9.92 -12.70 5.05
N ASN A 87 10.05 -12.37 3.77
CA ASN A 87 11.28 -12.24 3.03
C ASN A 87 11.56 -10.76 2.73
N ILE A 88 12.84 -10.43 2.65
CA ILE A 88 13.31 -9.09 2.27
C ILE A 88 14.24 -9.25 1.08
N ILE A 89 13.80 -8.74 -0.05
CA ILE A 89 14.56 -8.67 -1.30
C ILE A 89 15.29 -7.32 -1.31
N LYS A 90 16.57 -7.36 -1.66
CA LYS A 90 17.42 -6.18 -1.79
C LYS A 90 17.59 -5.85 -3.26
N SER A 91 16.97 -4.77 -3.70
CA SER A 91 17.04 -4.30 -5.08
C SER A 91 18.01 -3.12 -5.16
N PRO A 92 19.07 -3.18 -5.99
CA PRO A 92 20.06 -2.12 -6.07
C PRO A 92 19.45 -0.85 -6.67
N VAL A 93 19.78 0.31 -6.10
CA VAL A 93 19.34 1.61 -6.61
C VAL A 93 20.36 2.14 -7.60
N PHE A 94 19.93 2.43 -8.82
CA PHE A 94 20.80 3.00 -9.85
C PHE A 94 20.65 4.52 -9.97
N GLN A 95 19.53 5.08 -9.54
CA GLN A 95 19.31 6.52 -9.59
C GLN A 95 18.44 7.00 -8.43
N VAL A 96 18.84 8.13 -7.84
CA VAL A 96 18.06 8.87 -6.85
C VAL A 96 17.88 10.30 -7.36
N ILE A 97 16.64 10.75 -7.45
CA ILE A 97 16.27 12.06 -7.99
C ILE A 97 15.58 12.85 -6.89
N LYS A 98 16.09 14.05 -6.61
CA LYS A 98 15.44 14.99 -5.70
C LYS A 98 14.33 15.73 -6.46
N LEU A 99 13.10 15.54 -6.02
CA LEU A 99 11.94 16.18 -6.61
C LEU A 99 11.83 17.64 -6.11
N SER A 100 11.38 18.52 -6.99
CA SER A 100 11.12 19.94 -6.66
C SER A 100 9.95 20.11 -5.69
N GLN A 101 9.03 19.15 -5.67
CA GLN A 101 7.86 19.13 -4.80
C GLN A 101 7.80 17.83 -4.01
N LYS A 102 7.28 17.92 -2.78
CA LYS A 102 7.04 16.75 -1.93
C LYS A 102 5.87 15.93 -2.49
N THR A 103 6.10 14.66 -2.72
CA THR A 103 5.10 13.67 -3.08
C THR A 103 4.07 13.54 -1.96
N HIS A 104 2.81 13.81 -2.27
CA HIS A 104 1.72 13.78 -1.30
C HIS A 104 1.30 12.35 -0.90
N ILE A 105 1.44 11.39 -1.82
CA ILE A 105 1.09 9.98 -1.60
C ILE A 105 2.30 9.13 -2.00
N PRO A 106 2.93 8.39 -1.07
CA PRO A 106 3.99 7.46 -1.43
C PRO A 106 3.49 6.47 -2.48
N SER A 107 4.29 6.23 -3.51
CA SER A 107 3.91 5.32 -4.60
C SER A 107 5.11 4.49 -5.05
N VAL A 108 4.82 3.31 -5.58
CA VAL A 108 5.82 2.47 -6.24
C VAL A 108 5.15 1.79 -7.41
N ASN A 109 5.80 1.79 -8.58
CA ASN A 109 5.26 1.18 -9.78
C ASN A 109 6.37 0.52 -10.58
N VAL A 110 6.01 -0.52 -11.32
CA VAL A 110 6.82 -1.00 -12.45
C VAL A 110 6.70 0.02 -13.58
N SER A 111 7.81 0.60 -14.01
CA SER A 111 7.81 1.64 -15.04
C SER A 111 7.83 1.06 -16.45
N PHE A 112 8.78 0.19 -16.73
CA PHE A 112 8.92 -0.48 -18.03
C PHE A 112 9.81 -1.71 -17.87
N ILE A 113 9.78 -2.56 -18.90
CA ILE A 113 10.59 -3.76 -19.00
C ILE A 113 11.52 -3.59 -20.21
N LYS A 114 12.83 -3.70 -19.99
CA LYS A 114 13.84 -3.53 -21.05
C LYS A 114 15.13 -4.23 -20.65
N ASP A 115 15.88 -4.75 -21.62
CA ASP A 115 17.23 -5.32 -21.41
C ASP A 115 17.23 -6.38 -20.27
N ASP A 116 16.24 -7.27 -20.31
CA ASP A 116 15.95 -8.30 -19.30
C ASP A 116 15.82 -7.80 -17.86
N LYS A 117 15.40 -6.55 -17.70
CA LYS A 117 15.17 -5.90 -16.40
C LYS A 117 13.77 -5.35 -16.29
N VAL A 118 13.24 -5.41 -15.07
CA VAL A 118 12.00 -4.79 -14.63
C VAL A 118 12.35 -3.55 -13.84
N PHE A 119 12.07 -2.37 -14.38
CA PHE A 119 12.40 -1.11 -13.72
C PHE A 119 11.32 -0.71 -12.72
N ILE A 120 11.73 -0.39 -11.51
CA ILE A 120 10.88 0.02 -10.40
C ILE A 120 11.13 1.48 -10.09
N ILE A 121 10.06 2.27 -10.03
CA ILE A 121 10.10 3.66 -9.59
C ILE A 121 9.38 3.76 -8.25
N TYR A 122 10.11 4.16 -7.23
CA TYR A 122 9.61 4.46 -5.89
C TYR A 122 9.61 5.97 -5.67
N LYS A 123 8.51 6.53 -5.16
CA LYS A 123 8.40 7.95 -4.80
C LYS A 123 7.88 8.10 -3.39
N LYS A 124 8.63 8.80 -2.53
CA LYS A 124 8.22 9.16 -1.18
C LYS A 124 8.89 10.47 -0.79
N ASP A 125 8.15 11.32 -0.09
CA ASP A 125 8.60 12.66 0.26
C ASP A 125 9.11 13.41 -0.98
N ASN A 126 10.28 14.04 -0.93
CA ASN A 126 10.89 14.76 -2.06
C ASN A 126 11.89 13.91 -2.85
N VAL A 127 11.73 12.58 -2.84
CA VAL A 127 12.67 11.65 -3.47
C VAL A 127 11.94 10.70 -4.41
N GLU A 128 12.50 10.56 -5.60
CA GLU A 128 12.24 9.46 -6.52
C GLU A 128 13.47 8.55 -6.57
N VAL A 129 13.26 7.25 -6.43
CA VAL A 129 14.29 6.22 -6.43
C VAL A 129 13.97 5.27 -7.56
N GLN A 130 14.96 5.03 -8.41
CA GLN A 130 14.85 4.09 -9.51
C GLN A 130 15.74 2.88 -9.23
N SER A 131 15.14 1.71 -9.36
CA SER A 131 15.76 0.41 -9.11
C SER A 131 15.34 -0.58 -10.19
N PHE A 132 15.92 -1.78 -10.21
CA PHE A 132 15.53 -2.81 -11.16
C PHE A 132 15.63 -4.20 -10.54
N LEU A 133 14.77 -5.10 -11.03
CA LEU A 133 14.88 -6.54 -10.87
C LEU A 133 15.21 -7.18 -12.23
N TYR A 134 15.65 -8.43 -12.23
CA TYR A 134 15.96 -9.19 -13.44
C TYR A 134 14.79 -10.05 -13.89
N LEU A 135 14.67 -10.24 -15.20
CA LEU A 135 13.75 -11.20 -15.80
C LEU A 135 14.38 -12.60 -15.89
N PRO A 136 13.56 -13.66 -16.01
CA PRO A 136 14.04 -15.03 -16.17
C PRO A 136 15.05 -15.23 -17.31
N LYS A 137 14.92 -14.47 -18.42
CA LYS A 137 15.85 -14.54 -19.55
C LYS A 137 17.28 -14.12 -19.20
N ALA A 138 17.47 -13.11 -18.34
CA ALA A 138 18.80 -12.69 -17.89
C ALA A 138 19.56 -13.81 -17.16
N VAL A 139 18.84 -14.74 -16.52
CA VAL A 139 19.43 -15.85 -15.75
C VAL A 139 19.80 -17.03 -16.67
N LEU A 140 19.12 -17.15 -17.81
CA LEU A 140 19.31 -18.27 -18.75
C LEU A 140 20.44 -18.01 -19.77
N ASP A 141 20.70 -16.76 -20.13
CA ASP A 141 21.77 -16.39 -21.07
C ASP A 141 23.14 -16.17 -20.39
N GLY A 142 23.19 -16.23 -19.05
CA GLY A 142 24.39 -16.09 -18.23
C GLY A 142 25.06 -17.41 -17.81
N ASN A 143 24.56 -18.55 -18.29
CA ASN A 143 25.12 -19.89 -18.07
C ASN A 143 25.57 -20.54 -19.37
#